data_AF-V8P8A2-F1
#
_entry.id   AF-V8P8A2-F1
#
_cell.length_a   1.000
_cell.length_b   1.000
_cell.length_c   1.000
_cell.angle_alpha   90.00
_cell.angle_beta   90.00
_cell.angle_gamma   90.00
#
_symmetry.space_group_name_H-M   'P 1'
#
loop_
_entity.id
_entity.type
_entity.pdbx_description
1 polymer ?
#
loop_
_entity_poly.entity_id
_entity_poly.type
_entity_poly.pdbx_seq_one_letter_code
_entity_poly.pdbx_strand_id
1 'polypeptide(L)'
;MPIRGGGGKRKGKSKKWKEILKFPHISQCEDLRRTIERDYYSLCDKQPIGRFLFRQFCETRLELECCIKFLDSVAEYEVLPDEKLGEKGKEIVMKYLIPGSPVYVAEASQDLVQQIKEKLENSPCKELFSPCVKSVHEYLSGEPFQEYSDSMYFDRFLQWKWLERQPVTKNTFRQYRVLGKGGFGEVCACQVRATGKMYACKRLEKKRIKKRKGESMALNEKQILEKVNSQFVVNLAYAYETKDALCLVLTIMNGGDLKFHIYNMGNPGFEEERALFYAAEILCGLEDLHRENTVYR
;
A
#
# COMPACT_ATOMS: atom_id res chain seq x y z
N MET A 1 -2.90 -0.46 -27.54
CA MET A 1 -2.79 -1.16 -26.23
C MET A 1 -3.49 -0.32 -25.18
N PRO A 2 -4.26 -0.86 -24.21
CA PRO A 2 -4.88 -0.01 -23.20
C PRO A 2 -3.87 0.23 -22.07
N ILE A 3 -2.89 1.08 -22.33
CA ILE A 3 -1.87 1.48 -21.34
C ILE A 3 -2.43 2.55 -20.39
N ARG A 4 -3.53 3.22 -20.79
CA ARG A 4 -4.48 3.90 -19.90
C ARG A 4 -5.88 3.68 -20.45
N GLY A 5 -6.70 2.92 -19.70
CA GLY A 5 -8.11 2.69 -20.03
C GLY A 5 -8.34 1.83 -21.28
N GLY A 6 -8.82 0.59 -21.10
CA GLY A 6 -9.56 -0.07 -22.18
C GLY A 6 -10.71 0.86 -22.59
N GLY A 7 -10.64 1.40 -23.81
CA GLY A 7 -11.41 2.54 -24.33
C GLY A 7 -12.93 2.33 -24.37
N GLY A 8 -13.55 2.30 -23.20
CA GLY A 8 -14.99 2.29 -23.02
C GLY A 8 -15.38 2.56 -21.57
N LYS A 9 -16.67 2.81 -21.32
CA LYS A 9 -17.26 3.17 -20.01
C LYS A 9 -16.83 2.28 -18.83
N ARG A 10 -16.30 1.08 -19.10
CA ARG A 10 -15.94 0.06 -18.08
C ARG A 10 -14.45 0.02 -17.73
N LYS A 11 -13.59 0.83 -18.35
CA LYS A 11 -12.13 0.90 -18.08
C LYS A 11 -11.45 -0.48 -18.01
N GLY A 12 -11.85 -1.43 -18.87
CA GLY A 12 -11.31 -2.80 -18.93
C GLY A 12 -12.02 -3.86 -18.05
N LYS A 13 -12.97 -3.48 -17.18
CA LYS A 13 -13.73 -4.43 -16.34
C LYS A 13 -14.60 -5.38 -17.17
N SER A 14 -14.74 -6.63 -16.70
CA SER A 14 -15.71 -7.61 -17.23
C SER A 14 -17.13 -7.07 -17.21
N LYS A 15 -17.99 -7.51 -18.15
CA LYS A 15 -19.42 -7.15 -18.13
C LYS A 15 -20.12 -7.61 -16.83
N LYS A 16 -19.64 -8.70 -16.24
CA LYS A 16 -20.17 -9.34 -15.03
C LYS A 16 -19.37 -9.00 -13.75
N TRP A 17 -18.61 -7.92 -13.74
CA TRP A 17 -17.71 -7.63 -12.60
C TRP A 17 -18.44 -7.48 -11.25
N LYS A 18 -19.68 -6.97 -11.26
CA LYS A 18 -20.52 -6.87 -10.05
C LYS A 18 -20.93 -8.24 -9.50
N GLU A 19 -21.13 -9.23 -10.37
CA GLU A 19 -21.40 -10.61 -9.95
C GLU A 19 -20.13 -11.25 -9.38
N ILE A 20 -18.98 -11.01 -10.02
CA ILE A 20 -17.67 -11.54 -9.58
C ILE A 20 -17.29 -11.00 -8.20
N LEU A 21 -17.58 -9.73 -7.92
CA LEU A 21 -17.26 -9.05 -6.65
C LEU A 21 -18.51 -8.81 -5.79
N LYS A 22 -19.53 -9.67 -5.92
CA LYS A 22 -20.73 -9.56 -5.09
C LYS A 22 -20.35 -9.88 -3.65
N PHE A 23 -20.68 -9.00 -2.72
CA PHE A 23 -20.44 -9.26 -1.30
C PHE A 23 -21.21 -10.50 -0.83
N PRO A 24 -20.60 -11.29 0.06
CA PRO A 24 -21.30 -12.37 0.74
C PRO A 24 -22.33 -11.78 1.73
N HIS A 25 -23.30 -12.60 2.12
CA HIS A 25 -24.13 -12.27 3.27
C HIS A 25 -23.27 -12.24 4.55
N ILE A 26 -23.61 -11.39 5.52
CA ILE A 26 -22.75 -11.18 6.71
C ILE A 26 -22.52 -12.47 7.51
N SER A 27 -23.50 -13.38 7.53
CA SER A 27 -23.37 -14.70 8.18
C SER A 27 -22.26 -15.58 7.59
N GLN A 28 -21.86 -15.34 6.34
CA GLN A 28 -20.75 -16.08 5.72
C GLN A 28 -19.38 -15.55 6.14
N CYS A 29 -19.33 -14.44 6.87
CA CYS A 29 -18.12 -13.82 7.39
C CYS A 29 -17.85 -14.21 8.86
N GLU A 30 -18.69 -15.00 9.51
CA GLU A 30 -18.56 -15.33 10.93
C GLU A 30 -17.25 -16.05 11.27
N ASP A 31 -16.80 -16.98 10.42
CA ASP A 31 -15.50 -17.63 10.61
C ASP A 31 -14.35 -16.62 10.49
N LEU A 32 -14.46 -15.64 9.58
CA LEU A 32 -13.48 -14.55 9.47
C LEU A 32 -13.50 -13.66 10.70
N ARG A 33 -14.69 -13.32 11.22
CA ARG A 33 -14.85 -12.51 12.43
C ARG A 33 -14.12 -13.14 13.63
N ARG A 34 -14.18 -14.47 13.75
CA ARG A 34 -13.56 -15.22 14.85
C ARG A 34 -12.05 -15.40 14.69
N THR A 35 -11.57 -15.55 13.46
CA THR A 35 -10.17 -15.93 13.19
C THR A 35 -9.27 -14.75 12.83
N ILE A 36 -9.83 -13.58 12.52
CA ILE A 36 -9.05 -12.40 12.21
C ILE A 36 -8.38 -11.84 13.48
N GLU A 37 -7.09 -11.58 13.39
CA GLU A 37 -6.34 -10.92 14.45
C GLU A 37 -6.80 -9.46 14.59
N ARG A 38 -7.16 -9.06 15.81
CA ARG A 38 -7.63 -7.70 16.12
C ARG A 38 -6.47 -6.77 16.44
N ASP A 39 -5.60 -6.56 15.45
CA ASP A 39 -4.49 -5.61 15.54
C ASP A 39 -4.85 -4.28 14.85
N TYR A 40 -4.84 -3.18 15.62
CA TYR A 40 -5.21 -1.85 15.14
C TYR A 40 -4.32 -1.39 13.97
N TYR A 41 -2.99 -1.52 14.11
CA TYR A 41 -2.06 -1.05 13.08
C TYR A 41 -2.19 -1.84 11.78
N SER A 42 -2.44 -3.15 11.86
CA SER A 42 -2.74 -3.98 10.70
C SER A 42 -4.06 -3.58 10.05
N LEU A 43 -5.16 -3.51 10.82
CA LEU A 43 -6.50 -3.38 10.27
C LEU A 43 -6.85 -1.94 9.87
N CYS A 44 -6.45 -0.95 10.66
CA CYS A 44 -6.88 0.44 10.51
C CYS A 44 -5.82 1.37 9.92
N ASP A 45 -4.59 0.89 9.74
CA ASP A 45 -3.51 1.70 9.14
C ASP A 45 -2.90 1.03 7.90
N LYS A 46 -2.25 -0.13 8.07
CA LYS A 46 -1.53 -0.83 6.99
C LYS A 46 -2.44 -1.30 5.86
N GLN A 47 -3.66 -1.73 6.17
CA GLN A 47 -4.61 -2.26 5.19
C GLN A 47 -5.48 -1.14 4.60
N PRO A 48 -5.34 -0.78 3.30
CA PRO A 48 -5.98 0.43 2.76
C PRO A 48 -7.50 0.46 2.87
N ILE A 49 -8.18 -0.68 2.68
CA ILE A 49 -9.65 -0.78 2.82
C ILE A 49 -10.06 -0.67 4.28
N GLY A 50 -9.29 -1.26 5.20
CA GLY A 50 -9.60 -1.18 6.63
C GLY A 50 -9.35 0.23 7.17
N ARG A 51 -8.23 0.87 6.81
CA ARG A 51 -7.99 2.30 7.06
C ARG A 51 -9.10 3.19 6.54
N PHE A 52 -9.55 2.94 5.31
CA PHE A 52 -10.66 3.70 4.73
C PHE A 52 -11.96 3.53 5.54
N LEU A 53 -12.35 2.30 5.87
CA LEU A 53 -13.58 2.03 6.61
C LEU A 53 -13.50 2.52 8.07
N PHE A 54 -12.35 2.44 8.71
CA PHE A 54 -12.12 3.01 10.03
C PHE A 54 -12.28 4.54 10.01
N ARG A 55 -11.76 5.20 8.97
CA ARG A 55 -11.96 6.65 8.80
C ARG A 55 -13.41 7.02 8.56
N GLN A 56 -14.14 6.26 7.75
CA GLN A 56 -15.58 6.47 7.58
C GLN A 56 -16.38 6.26 8.88
N PHE A 57 -15.90 5.37 9.77
CA PHE A 57 -16.45 5.23 11.11
C PHE A 57 -16.12 6.47 11.97
N CYS A 58 -14.88 6.93 11.98
CA CYS A 58 -14.46 8.12 12.73
C CYS A 58 -15.21 9.40 12.29
N GLU A 59 -15.54 9.55 11.01
CA GLU A 59 -16.34 10.66 10.49
C GLU A 59 -17.74 10.77 11.12
N THR A 60 -18.23 9.72 11.79
CA THR A 60 -19.54 9.74 12.47
C THR A 60 -19.51 10.39 13.84
N ARG A 61 -18.33 10.62 14.43
CA ARG A 61 -18.12 11.20 15.76
C ARG A 61 -17.15 12.35 15.67
N LEU A 62 -17.57 13.54 16.12
CA LEU A 62 -16.76 14.76 15.98
C LEU A 62 -15.36 14.63 16.58
N GLU A 63 -15.24 14.02 17.76
CA GLU A 63 -13.95 13.81 18.45
C GLU A 63 -12.98 12.94 17.64
N LEU A 64 -13.47 11.85 17.04
CA LEU A 64 -12.65 10.95 16.22
C LEU A 64 -12.32 11.60 14.88
N GLU A 65 -13.28 12.31 14.28
CA GLU A 65 -13.06 13.07 13.06
C GLU A 65 -11.95 14.12 13.25
N CYS A 66 -11.90 14.79 14.40
CA CYS A 66 -10.83 15.75 14.73
C CYS A 66 -9.46 15.07 14.78
N CYS A 67 -9.36 13.89 15.40
CA CYS A 67 -8.14 13.09 15.40
C CYS A 67 -7.68 12.76 13.98
N ILE A 68 -8.59 12.29 13.12
CA ILE A 68 -8.27 11.96 11.73
C ILE A 68 -7.82 13.18 10.93
N LYS A 69 -8.49 14.33 11.08
CA LYS A 69 -8.11 15.60 10.42
C LYS A 69 -6.76 16.12 10.88
N PHE A 70 -6.42 15.95 12.16
CA PHE A 70 -5.09 16.25 12.68
C PHE A 70 -4.03 15.38 12.00
N LEU A 71 -4.22 14.05 11.98
CA LEU A 71 -3.28 13.12 11.32
C LEU A 71 -3.08 13.45 9.84
N ASP A 72 -4.15 13.81 9.13
CA ASP A 72 -4.05 14.23 7.72
C ASP A 72 -3.30 15.54 7.55
N SER A 73 -3.50 16.50 8.45
CA SER A 73 -2.77 17.78 8.43
C SER A 73 -1.27 17.59 8.71
N VAL A 74 -0.91 16.63 9.58
CA VAL A 74 0.49 16.27 9.84
C VAL A 74 1.12 15.56 8.64
N ALA A 75 0.39 14.63 8.00
CA ALA A 75 0.88 13.98 6.79
C ALA A 75 1.12 14.98 5.64
N GLU A 76 0.28 16.02 5.53
CA GLU A 76 0.53 17.15 4.62
C GLU A 76 1.78 17.94 5.01
N TYR A 77 1.99 18.20 6.30
CA TYR A 77 3.16 18.91 6.80
C TYR A 77 4.47 18.20 6.46
N GLU A 78 4.55 16.88 6.61
CA GLU A 78 5.77 16.09 6.38
C GLU A 78 6.26 16.12 4.93
N VAL A 79 5.36 16.36 3.97
CA VAL A 79 5.68 16.41 2.53
C VAL A 79 5.87 17.82 1.99
N LEU A 80 5.71 18.86 2.82
CA LEU A 80 5.93 20.23 2.41
C LEU A 80 7.43 20.54 2.20
N PRO A 81 7.75 21.52 1.33
CA PRO A 81 9.07 22.14 1.29
C PRO A 81 9.44 22.74 2.64
N ASP A 82 10.72 22.69 2.99
CA ASP A 82 11.24 23.08 4.30
C ASP A 82 10.89 24.54 4.66
N GLU A 83 10.85 25.43 3.67
CA GLU A 83 10.52 26.84 3.85
C GLU A 83 9.06 27.08 4.29
N LYS A 84 8.17 26.10 4.05
CA LYS A 84 6.74 26.18 4.38
C LYS A 84 6.39 25.49 5.70
N LEU A 85 7.33 24.75 6.30
CA LEU A 85 7.07 24.01 7.54
C LEU A 85 6.68 24.95 8.68
N GLY A 86 7.35 26.09 8.82
CA GLY A 86 7.04 27.05 9.90
C GLY A 86 5.59 27.56 9.86
N GLU A 87 5.07 27.91 8.68
CA GLU A 87 3.69 28.38 8.52
C GLU A 87 2.69 27.25 8.78
N LYS A 88 2.87 26.09 8.15
CA LYS A 88 1.96 24.96 8.31
C LYS A 88 1.96 24.42 9.75
N GLY A 89 3.11 24.36 10.39
CA GLY A 89 3.22 23.93 11.77
C GLY A 89 2.46 24.84 12.73
N LYS A 90 2.50 26.17 12.51
CA LYS A 90 1.75 27.14 13.31
C LYS A 90 0.24 26.98 13.10
N GLU A 91 -0.19 26.74 11.86
CA GLU A 91 -1.59 26.42 11.54
C GLU A 91 -2.06 25.18 12.31
N ILE A 92 -1.29 24.08 12.27
CA ILE A 92 -1.63 22.83 12.96
C ILE A 92 -1.74 23.03 14.47
N VAL A 93 -0.77 23.72 15.09
CA VAL A 93 -0.78 24.00 16.52
C VAL A 93 -2.01 24.79 16.92
N MET A 94 -2.28 25.90 16.22
CA MET A 94 -3.42 26.78 16.53
C MET A 94 -4.76 26.06 16.33
N LYS A 95 -4.85 25.23 15.30
CA LYS A 95 -6.08 24.55 14.92
C LYS A 95 -6.38 23.33 15.79
N TYR A 96 -5.40 22.48 16.09
CA TYR A 96 -5.65 21.19 16.72
C TYR A 96 -5.10 21.06 18.14
N LEU A 97 -4.11 21.88 18.54
CA LEU A 97 -3.35 21.65 19.78
C LEU A 97 -3.61 22.71 20.87
N ILE A 98 -4.47 23.70 20.61
CA ILE A 98 -4.84 24.72 21.58
C ILE A 98 -6.23 24.44 22.18
N PRO A 99 -6.36 24.35 23.52
CA PRO A 99 -7.65 24.25 24.19
C PRO A 99 -8.57 25.42 23.80
N GLY A 100 -9.81 25.10 23.42
CA GLY A 100 -10.80 26.09 22.96
C GLY A 100 -10.97 26.15 21.44
N SER A 101 -10.10 25.50 20.66
CA SER A 101 -10.39 25.25 19.24
C SER A 101 -11.57 24.27 19.09
N PRO A 102 -12.49 24.49 18.12
CA PRO A 102 -13.59 23.56 17.85
C PRO A 102 -13.12 22.18 17.35
N VAL A 103 -11.86 22.06 16.93
CA VAL A 103 -11.26 20.81 16.47
C VAL A 103 -10.04 20.41 17.32
N TYR A 104 -10.05 20.81 18.59
CA TYR A 104 -9.00 20.47 19.55
C TYR A 104 -8.88 18.96 19.75
N VAL A 105 -7.64 18.45 19.73
CA VAL A 105 -7.27 17.05 19.97
C VAL A 105 -6.70 16.96 21.38
N ALA A 106 -7.50 16.44 22.31
CA ALA A 106 -7.18 16.39 23.74
C ALA A 106 -6.09 15.34 24.06
N GLU A 107 -5.91 14.38 23.16
CA GLU A 107 -4.99 13.25 23.25
C GLU A 107 -3.52 13.67 23.13
N ALA A 108 -3.27 14.87 22.60
CA ALA A 108 -1.94 15.47 22.60
C ALA A 108 -1.66 16.14 23.95
N SER A 109 -0.71 15.59 24.72
CA SER A 109 -0.37 16.15 26.04
C SER A 109 0.15 17.59 25.94
N GLN A 110 -0.20 18.43 26.92
CA GLN A 110 0.22 19.84 26.93
C GLN A 110 1.75 20.00 26.97
N ASP A 111 2.46 19.08 27.61
CA ASP A 111 3.93 19.05 27.63
C ASP A 111 4.51 18.84 26.22
N LEU A 112 3.92 17.95 25.42
CA LEU A 112 4.34 17.73 24.03
C LEU A 112 4.04 18.96 23.17
N VAL A 113 2.89 19.59 23.38
CA VAL A 113 2.50 20.81 22.66
C VAL A 113 3.48 21.95 22.94
N GLN A 114 3.95 22.08 24.19
CA GLN A 114 4.95 23.10 24.55
C GLN A 114 6.30 22.85 23.84
N GLN A 115 6.78 21.60 23.84
CA GLN A 115 8.00 21.23 23.13
C GLN A 115 7.90 21.47 21.62
N ILE A 116 6.72 21.22 21.02
CA ILE A 116 6.48 21.49 19.60
C ILE A 116 6.57 22.98 19.31
N LYS A 117 5.95 23.83 20.14
CA LYS A 117 5.99 25.30 19.97
C LYS A 117 7.43 25.81 19.99
N GLU A 118 8.23 25.35 20.95
CA GLU A 118 9.65 25.73 21.05
C GLU A 118 10.47 25.28 19.84
N LYS A 119 10.29 24.04 19.38
CA LYS A 119 11.01 23.54 18.19
C LYS A 119 10.58 24.24 16.90
N LEU A 120 9.30 24.57 16.78
CA LEU A 120 8.73 25.23 15.61
C LEU A 120 9.28 26.65 15.41
N GLU A 121 9.63 27.35 16.49
CA GLU A 121 10.25 28.68 16.44
C GLU A 121 11.73 28.63 16.07
N ASN A 122 12.44 27.58 16.48
CA ASN A 122 13.91 27.50 16.34
C ASN A 122 14.35 26.74 15.08
N SER A 123 13.79 25.56 14.84
CA SER A 123 14.21 24.66 13.76
C SER A 123 13.09 23.65 13.46
N PRO A 124 12.10 24.01 12.62
CA PRO A 124 11.07 23.07 12.20
C PRO A 124 11.69 21.94 11.38
N CYS A 125 11.32 20.71 11.70
CA CYS A 125 11.70 19.52 10.96
C CYS A 125 10.46 18.69 10.61
N LYS A 126 10.60 17.74 9.70
CA LYS A 126 9.50 16.89 9.22
C LYS A 126 8.91 16.02 10.35
N GLU A 127 9.74 15.56 11.26
CA GLU A 127 9.36 14.72 12.40
C GLU A 127 8.83 15.50 13.63
N LEU A 128 8.49 16.79 13.46
CA LEU A 128 8.10 17.66 14.58
C LEU A 128 6.89 17.12 15.35
N PHE A 129 5.89 16.58 14.65
CA PHE A 129 4.63 16.13 15.24
C PHE A 129 4.58 14.63 15.55
N SER A 130 5.63 13.87 15.26
CA SER A 130 5.66 12.40 15.42
C SER A 130 5.26 11.93 16.84
N PRO A 131 5.63 12.62 17.94
CA PRO A 131 5.14 12.28 19.28
C PRO A 131 3.62 12.46 19.48
N CYS A 132 3.04 13.51 18.91
CA CYS A 132 1.59 13.75 18.96
C CYS A 132 0.84 12.76 18.09
N VAL A 133 1.35 12.46 16.90
CA VAL A 133 0.81 11.39 16.03
C VAL A 133 0.76 10.07 16.78
N LYS A 134 1.85 9.69 17.47
CA LYS A 134 1.89 8.49 18.29
C LYS A 134 0.81 8.48 19.37
N SER A 135 0.66 9.58 20.11
CA SER A 135 -0.34 9.71 21.18
C SER A 135 -1.78 9.56 20.64
N VAL A 136 -2.06 10.15 19.47
CA VAL A 136 -3.36 10.01 18.80
C VAL A 136 -3.61 8.57 18.34
N HIS A 137 -2.61 7.89 17.79
CA HIS A 137 -2.75 6.47 17.44
C HIS A 137 -2.94 5.57 18.66
N GLU A 138 -2.28 5.86 19.79
CA GLU A 138 -2.49 5.14 21.06
C GLU A 138 -3.94 5.26 21.52
N TYR A 139 -4.51 6.47 21.50
CA TYR A 139 -5.93 6.69 21.80
C TYR A 139 -6.86 5.93 20.82
N LEU A 140 -6.67 6.13 19.51
CA LEU A 140 -7.51 5.50 18.49
C LEU A 140 -7.44 3.97 18.53
N SER A 141 -6.33 3.39 18.99
CA SER A 141 -6.15 1.94 19.13
C SER A 141 -6.89 1.33 20.33
N GLY A 142 -7.39 2.17 21.25
CA GLY A 142 -8.14 1.77 22.44
C GLY A 142 -9.64 1.62 22.18
N GLU A 143 -10.44 2.34 22.96
CA GLU A 143 -11.92 2.31 22.89
C GLU A 143 -12.47 2.58 21.47
N PRO A 144 -11.98 3.57 20.70
CA PRO A 144 -12.49 3.81 19.34
C PRO A 144 -12.34 2.61 18.41
N PHE A 145 -11.24 1.85 18.53
CA PHE A 145 -11.01 0.64 17.75
C PHE A 145 -11.93 -0.52 18.18
N GLN A 146 -12.23 -0.62 19.47
CA GLN A 146 -13.21 -1.61 19.97
C GLN A 146 -14.60 -1.32 19.42
N GLU A 147 -15.06 -0.07 19.50
CA GLU A 147 -16.35 0.33 18.95
C GLU A 147 -16.42 0.14 17.43
N TYR A 148 -15.35 0.49 16.71
CA TYR A 148 -15.26 0.20 15.28
C TYR A 148 -15.45 -1.29 15.00
N SER A 149 -14.81 -2.16 15.78
CA SER A 149 -14.87 -3.62 15.62
C SER A 149 -16.29 -4.20 15.79
N ASP A 150 -17.13 -3.51 16.56
CA ASP A 150 -18.54 -3.89 16.79
C ASP A 150 -19.51 -3.13 15.86
N SER A 151 -19.01 -2.26 14.99
CA SER A 151 -19.79 -1.45 14.06
C SER A 151 -20.05 -2.14 12.71
N MET A 152 -21.04 -1.62 11.97
CA MET A 152 -21.31 -2.05 10.59
C MET A 152 -20.16 -1.78 9.60
N TYR A 153 -19.22 -0.90 9.95
CA TYR A 153 -18.05 -0.62 9.12
C TYR A 153 -17.08 -1.81 9.16
N PHE A 154 -16.91 -2.44 10.32
CA PHE A 154 -16.11 -3.65 10.44
C PHE A 154 -16.80 -4.85 9.77
N ASP A 155 -18.12 -4.95 9.85
CA ASP A 155 -18.89 -5.93 9.06
C ASP A 155 -18.62 -5.80 7.55
N ARG A 156 -18.60 -4.55 7.06
CA ARG A 156 -18.25 -4.26 5.67
C ARG A 156 -16.79 -4.62 5.38
N PHE A 157 -15.87 -4.38 6.30
CA PHE A 157 -14.47 -4.78 6.16
C PHE A 157 -14.35 -6.30 6.04
N LEU A 158 -15.09 -7.07 6.84
CA LEU A 158 -15.10 -8.54 6.75
C LEU A 158 -15.63 -9.04 5.40
N GLN A 159 -16.66 -8.40 4.83
CA GLN A 159 -17.12 -8.72 3.47
C GLN A 159 -16.04 -8.48 2.41
N TRP A 160 -15.25 -7.40 2.55
CA TRP A 160 -14.09 -7.16 1.69
C TRP A 160 -12.98 -8.20 1.89
N LYS A 161 -12.69 -8.58 3.14
CA LYS A 161 -11.71 -9.63 3.44
C LYS A 161 -12.14 -11.00 2.93
N TRP A 162 -13.43 -11.29 2.96
CA TRP A 162 -13.97 -12.50 2.35
C TRP A 162 -13.71 -12.55 0.84
N LEU A 163 -13.92 -11.43 0.13
CA LEU A 163 -13.62 -11.32 -1.30
C LEU A 163 -12.12 -11.47 -1.59
N GLU A 164 -11.26 -10.89 -0.76
CA GLU A 164 -9.79 -11.02 -0.86
C GLU A 164 -9.33 -12.48 -0.74
N ARG A 165 -9.96 -13.25 0.16
CA ARG A 165 -9.61 -14.67 0.41
C ARG A 165 -10.21 -15.66 -0.58
N GLN A 166 -10.96 -15.20 -1.60
CA GLN A 166 -11.50 -16.12 -2.61
C GLN A 166 -10.39 -16.75 -3.45
N PRO A 167 -10.55 -18.03 -3.88
CA PRO A 167 -9.54 -18.72 -4.66
C PRO A 167 -9.17 -17.98 -5.95
N VAL A 168 -7.86 -17.77 -6.15
CA VAL A 168 -7.32 -17.18 -7.37
C VAL A 168 -6.98 -18.28 -8.36
N THR A 169 -7.46 -18.15 -9.60
CA THR A 169 -7.20 -19.13 -10.66
C THR A 169 -6.80 -18.43 -11.95
N LYS A 170 -6.41 -19.22 -12.97
CA LYS A 170 -6.20 -18.69 -14.33
C LYS A 170 -7.39 -17.88 -14.88
N ASN A 171 -8.61 -18.16 -14.40
CA ASN A 171 -9.83 -17.48 -14.85
C ASN A 171 -9.99 -16.09 -14.24
N THR A 172 -9.25 -15.75 -13.19
CA THR A 172 -9.22 -14.41 -12.59
C THR A 172 -8.62 -13.38 -13.57
N PHE A 173 -7.78 -13.84 -14.50
CA PHE A 173 -6.99 -12.96 -15.38
C PHE A 173 -7.36 -13.10 -16.86
N ARG A 174 -7.03 -12.06 -17.64
CA ARG A 174 -6.84 -12.12 -19.09
C ARG A 174 -5.35 -12.02 -19.36
N GLN A 175 -4.80 -12.91 -20.17
CA GLN A 175 -3.39 -12.87 -20.57
C GLN A 175 -3.22 -12.07 -21.86
N TYR A 176 -2.10 -11.38 -21.98
CA TYR A 176 -1.69 -10.59 -23.14
C TYR A 176 -0.28 -11.00 -23.57
N ARG A 177 0.38 -10.14 -24.37
CA ARG A 177 1.71 -10.40 -24.92
C ARG A 177 2.76 -10.67 -23.84
N VAL A 178 3.78 -11.44 -24.24
CA VAL A 178 5.02 -11.63 -23.48
C VAL A 178 5.77 -10.29 -23.41
N LEU A 179 6.27 -9.96 -22.22
CA LEU A 179 7.08 -8.78 -21.92
C LEU A 179 8.57 -9.13 -21.87
N GLY A 180 8.90 -10.35 -21.42
CA GLY A 180 10.28 -10.83 -21.34
C GLY A 180 10.35 -12.33 -21.08
N LYS A 181 11.53 -12.91 -21.27
CA LYS A 181 11.83 -14.32 -20.96
C LYS A 181 12.88 -14.37 -19.85
N GLY A 182 12.67 -15.25 -18.88
CA GLY A 182 13.54 -15.42 -17.72
C GLY A 182 14.03 -16.86 -17.58
N GLY A 183 14.83 -17.13 -16.55
CA GLY A 183 15.46 -18.44 -16.34
C GLY A 183 14.47 -19.62 -16.23
N PHE A 184 13.35 -19.41 -15.53
CA PHE A 184 12.34 -20.44 -15.28
C PHE A 184 11.10 -20.36 -16.18
N GLY A 185 11.03 -19.40 -17.11
CA GLY A 185 9.85 -19.24 -17.96
C GLY A 185 9.78 -17.85 -18.57
N GLU A 186 8.61 -17.23 -18.53
CA GLU A 186 8.32 -15.96 -19.19
C GLU A 186 7.53 -15.02 -18.29
N VAL A 187 7.60 -13.74 -18.62
CA VAL A 187 6.77 -12.70 -18.02
C VAL A 187 5.81 -12.22 -19.10
N CYS A 188 4.51 -12.28 -18.86
CA CYS A 188 3.49 -11.76 -19.77
C CYS A 188 2.64 -10.67 -19.10
N ALA A 189 2.12 -9.73 -19.88
CA ALA A 189 1.14 -8.78 -19.36
C ALA A 189 -0.18 -9.52 -19.08
N CYS A 190 -0.84 -9.17 -17.98
CA CYS A 190 -2.15 -9.71 -17.64
C CYS A 190 -3.07 -8.63 -17.06
N GLN A 191 -4.38 -8.87 -17.07
CA GLN A 191 -5.39 -7.97 -16.52
C GLN A 191 -6.34 -8.74 -15.61
N VAL A 192 -6.60 -8.22 -14.42
CA VAL A 192 -7.65 -8.76 -13.53
C VAL A 192 -9.01 -8.51 -14.17
N ARG A 193 -9.78 -9.57 -14.42
CA ARG A 193 -11.07 -9.46 -15.13
C ARG A 193 -12.08 -8.58 -14.41
N ALA A 194 -12.13 -8.65 -13.09
CA ALA A 194 -13.10 -7.93 -12.29
C ALA A 194 -12.79 -6.43 -12.22
N THR A 195 -11.53 -6.06 -12.01
CA THR A 195 -11.12 -4.67 -11.74
C THR A 195 -10.61 -3.93 -12.98
N GLY A 196 -10.14 -4.66 -13.99
CA GLY A 196 -9.50 -4.08 -15.19
C GLY A 196 -8.05 -3.65 -14.96
N LYS A 197 -7.48 -3.84 -13.77
CA LYS A 197 -6.11 -3.44 -13.44
C LYS A 197 -5.10 -4.35 -14.14
N MET A 198 -4.08 -3.72 -14.73
CA MET A 198 -2.99 -4.38 -15.45
C MET A 198 -1.87 -4.78 -14.49
N TYR A 199 -1.25 -5.92 -14.76
CA TYR A 199 -0.15 -6.52 -14.00
C TYR A 199 0.81 -7.27 -14.93
N ALA A 200 1.99 -7.60 -14.42
CA ALA A 200 2.89 -8.58 -15.03
C ALA A 200 2.67 -9.94 -14.37
N CYS A 201 2.60 -11.01 -15.16
CA CYS A 201 2.50 -12.38 -14.69
C CYS A 201 3.83 -13.09 -14.98
N LYS A 202 4.66 -13.26 -13.94
CA LYS A 202 5.88 -14.06 -14.00
C LYS A 202 5.50 -15.53 -13.86
N ARG A 203 5.60 -16.28 -14.96
CA ARG A 203 5.26 -17.70 -15.04
C ARG A 203 6.53 -18.54 -14.90
N LEU A 204 6.61 -19.32 -13.83
CA LEU A 204 7.72 -20.21 -13.51
C LEU A 204 7.29 -21.65 -13.83
N GLU A 205 7.86 -22.26 -14.87
CA GLU A 205 7.50 -23.61 -15.30
C GLU A 205 7.93 -24.65 -14.26
N LYS A 206 6.98 -25.43 -13.73
CA LYS A 206 7.20 -26.43 -12.67
C LYS A 206 8.28 -27.45 -13.05
N LYS A 207 8.27 -27.89 -14.32
CA LYS A 207 9.29 -28.81 -14.86
C LYS A 207 10.70 -28.20 -14.83
N ARG A 208 10.84 -26.91 -15.16
CA ARG A 208 12.14 -26.21 -15.15
C ARG A 208 12.64 -25.96 -13.73
N ILE A 209 11.76 -25.59 -12.81
CA ILE A 209 12.08 -25.45 -11.38
C ILE A 209 12.66 -26.77 -10.88
N LYS A 210 11.93 -27.88 -11.03
CA LYS A 210 12.36 -29.20 -10.57
C LYS A 210 13.68 -29.64 -11.21
N LYS A 211 13.83 -29.44 -12.53
CA LYS A 211 15.07 -29.79 -13.26
C LYS A 211 16.30 -29.07 -12.70
N ARG A 212 16.15 -27.83 -12.24
CA ARG A 212 17.25 -27.00 -11.73
C ARG A 212 17.32 -26.94 -10.20
N LYS A 213 16.49 -27.71 -9.49
CA LYS A 213 16.37 -27.67 -8.01
C LYS A 213 16.12 -26.24 -7.48
N GLY A 214 15.27 -25.48 -8.17
CA GLY A 214 15.00 -24.07 -7.92
C GLY A 214 13.84 -23.77 -6.97
N GLU A 215 13.34 -24.77 -6.23
CA GLU A 215 12.16 -24.65 -5.38
C GLU A 215 12.33 -23.60 -4.28
N SER A 216 13.45 -23.64 -3.55
CA SER A 216 13.76 -22.69 -2.49
C SER A 216 13.87 -21.26 -3.02
N MET A 217 14.50 -21.09 -4.18
CA MET A 217 14.64 -19.79 -4.84
C MET A 217 13.28 -19.19 -5.22
N ALA A 218 12.39 -19.99 -5.81
CA ALA A 218 11.05 -19.54 -6.19
C ALA A 218 10.18 -19.20 -4.97
N LEU A 219 10.28 -19.99 -3.90
CA LEU A 219 9.56 -19.73 -2.66
C LEU A 219 10.09 -18.47 -1.94
N ASN A 220 11.41 -18.32 -1.87
CA ASN A 220 12.05 -17.16 -1.25
C ASN A 220 11.67 -15.85 -1.96
N GLU A 221 11.68 -15.85 -3.30
CA GLU A 221 11.21 -14.71 -4.09
C GLU A 221 9.75 -14.34 -3.74
N LYS A 222 8.86 -15.33 -3.67
CA LYS A 222 7.46 -15.09 -3.31
C LYS A 222 7.32 -14.52 -1.89
N GLN A 223 8.04 -15.06 -0.92
CA GLN A 223 7.93 -14.66 0.49
C GLN A 223 8.47 -13.25 0.73
N ILE A 224 9.57 -12.88 0.08
CA ILE A 224 10.10 -11.52 0.16
C ILE A 224 9.11 -10.54 -0.46
N LEU A 225 8.63 -10.80 -1.68
CA LEU A 225 7.70 -9.91 -2.39
C LEU A 225 6.32 -9.79 -1.72
N GLU A 226 5.93 -10.76 -0.89
CA GLU A 226 4.70 -10.70 -0.09
C GLU A 226 4.83 -9.79 1.13
N LYS A 227 6.03 -9.70 1.73
CA LYS A 227 6.26 -8.88 2.93
C LYS A 227 6.56 -7.42 2.59
N VAL A 228 7.24 -7.18 1.48
CA VAL A 228 7.69 -5.85 1.08
C VAL A 228 6.53 -5.08 0.45
N ASN A 229 6.16 -3.94 1.04
CA ASN A 229 5.23 -2.98 0.46
C ASN A 229 5.95 -1.64 0.27
N SER A 230 6.57 -1.47 -0.90
CA SER A 230 7.38 -0.29 -1.26
C SER A 230 6.92 0.28 -2.58
N GLN A 231 7.06 1.59 -2.78
CA GLN A 231 6.84 2.22 -4.08
C GLN A 231 7.98 1.92 -5.08
N PHE A 232 9.16 1.58 -4.56
CA PHE A 232 10.38 1.39 -5.34
C PHE A 232 10.74 -0.08 -5.58
N VAL A 233 9.98 -1.00 -4.97
CA VAL A 233 10.06 -2.45 -5.23
C VAL A 233 8.78 -2.91 -5.92
N VAL A 234 8.89 -3.83 -6.88
CA VAL A 234 7.72 -4.42 -7.52
C VAL A 234 6.88 -5.19 -6.49
N ASN A 235 5.62 -4.80 -6.33
CA ASN A 235 4.72 -5.44 -5.36
C ASN A 235 4.08 -6.71 -5.92
N LEU A 236 3.98 -7.76 -5.11
CA LEU A 236 3.22 -8.97 -5.40
C LEU A 236 1.74 -8.75 -5.06
N ALA A 237 0.86 -8.89 -6.04
CA ALA A 237 -0.58 -8.81 -5.84
C ALA A 237 -1.25 -10.19 -5.70
N TYR A 238 -0.75 -11.20 -6.42
CA TYR A 238 -1.30 -12.56 -6.37
C TYR A 238 -0.21 -13.60 -6.57
N ALA A 239 -0.31 -14.71 -5.85
CA ALA A 239 0.40 -15.95 -6.17
C ALA A 239 -0.63 -17.06 -6.41
N TYR A 240 -0.50 -17.78 -7.52
CA TYR A 240 -1.38 -18.90 -7.84
C TYR A 240 -0.64 -19.94 -8.69
N GLU A 241 -1.19 -21.14 -8.80
CA GLU A 241 -0.64 -22.17 -9.68
C GLU A 241 -1.57 -22.51 -10.84
N THR A 242 -0.96 -23.12 -11.86
CA THR A 242 -1.63 -23.76 -12.97
C THR A 242 -1.14 -25.20 -13.07
N LYS A 243 -1.66 -25.95 -14.06
CA LYS A 243 -1.18 -27.31 -14.35
C LYS A 243 0.34 -27.37 -14.50
N ASP A 244 0.93 -26.41 -15.21
CA ASP A 244 2.33 -26.50 -15.65
C ASP A 244 3.26 -25.44 -15.03
N ALA A 245 2.73 -24.42 -14.34
CA ALA A 245 3.52 -23.30 -13.84
C ALA A 245 3.02 -22.76 -12.48
N LEU A 246 3.95 -22.17 -11.72
CA LEU A 246 3.66 -21.24 -10.62
C LEU A 246 3.63 -19.81 -11.20
N CYS A 247 2.71 -18.98 -10.73
CA CYS A 247 2.49 -17.64 -11.27
C CYS A 247 2.59 -16.59 -10.15
N LEU A 248 3.45 -15.61 -10.33
CA LEU A 248 3.54 -14.41 -9.50
C LEU A 248 2.99 -13.22 -10.29
N VAL A 249 1.96 -12.57 -9.77
CA VAL A 249 1.33 -11.40 -10.39
C VAL A 249 1.86 -10.15 -9.72
N LEU A 250 2.67 -9.40 -10.47
CA LEU A 250 3.50 -8.31 -9.99
C LEU A 250 3.07 -6.98 -10.60
N THR A 251 3.45 -5.87 -9.96
CA THR A 251 3.39 -4.54 -10.58
C THR A 251 3.98 -4.57 -12.00
N ILE A 252 3.23 -4.03 -12.97
CA ILE A 252 3.69 -3.97 -14.36
C ILE A 252 4.59 -2.74 -14.58
N MET A 253 5.83 -2.99 -15.00
CA MET A 253 6.80 -1.94 -15.36
C MET A 253 6.89 -1.85 -16.89
N ASN A 254 6.22 -0.86 -17.49
CA ASN A 254 6.15 -0.73 -18.95
C ASN A 254 7.39 -0.06 -19.57
N GLY A 255 8.26 0.53 -18.75
CA GLY A 255 9.41 1.30 -19.22
C GLY A 255 10.56 0.45 -19.76
N GLY A 256 10.56 -0.87 -19.55
CA GLY A 256 11.74 -1.71 -19.80
C GLY A 256 12.72 -1.66 -18.61
N ASP A 257 13.88 -2.29 -18.77
CA ASP A 257 14.94 -2.35 -17.75
C ASP A 257 16.04 -1.30 -17.98
N LEU A 258 16.78 -0.96 -16.92
CA LEU A 258 17.85 0.04 -17.01
C LEU A 258 18.96 -0.36 -17.98
N LYS A 259 19.23 -1.66 -18.17
CA LYS A 259 20.24 -2.11 -19.14
C LYS A 259 19.86 -1.68 -20.55
N PHE A 260 18.60 -1.84 -20.95
CA PHE A 260 18.11 -1.34 -22.23
C PHE A 260 18.27 0.18 -22.34
N HIS A 261 17.89 0.93 -21.30
CA HIS A 261 18.01 2.39 -21.31
C HIS A 261 19.46 2.87 -21.39
N ILE A 262 20.40 2.19 -20.72
CA ILE A 262 21.82 2.56 -20.71
C ILE A 262 22.49 2.26 -22.05
N TYR A 263 22.21 1.11 -22.66
CA TYR A 263 23.00 0.63 -23.81
C TYR A 263 22.31 0.74 -25.16
N ASN A 264 20.98 0.89 -25.18
CA ASN A 264 20.19 0.81 -26.42
C ASN A 264 19.42 2.11 -26.74
N MET A 265 19.48 3.13 -25.88
CA MET A 265 18.88 4.44 -26.16
C MET A 265 19.96 5.47 -26.53
N GLY A 266 20.40 5.45 -27.79
CA GLY A 266 21.36 6.43 -28.31
C GLY A 266 22.79 6.15 -27.83
N ASN A 267 23.44 7.18 -27.29
CA ASN A 267 24.80 7.05 -26.75
C ASN A 267 24.78 6.34 -25.39
N PRO A 268 25.70 5.40 -25.12
CA PRO A 268 25.73 4.69 -23.86
C PRO A 268 25.83 5.61 -22.64
N GLY A 269 25.01 5.35 -21.63
CA GLY A 269 24.99 6.09 -20.35
C GLY A 269 23.79 7.02 -20.18
N PHE A 270 23.79 7.76 -19.07
CA PHE A 270 22.79 8.77 -18.75
C PHE A 270 23.45 10.10 -18.43
N GLU A 271 22.72 11.19 -18.61
CA GLU A 271 23.04 12.48 -18.02
C GLU A 271 22.99 12.38 -16.49
N GLU A 272 23.81 13.18 -15.81
CA GLU A 272 23.98 13.11 -14.35
C GLU A 272 22.66 13.29 -13.60
N GLU A 273 21.83 14.25 -14.00
CA GLU A 273 20.51 14.50 -13.39
C GLU A 273 19.61 13.24 -13.42
N ARG A 274 19.59 12.55 -14.57
CA ARG A 274 18.80 11.31 -14.73
C ARG A 274 19.39 10.15 -13.91
N ALA A 275 20.70 10.03 -13.87
CA ALA A 275 21.39 9.01 -13.08
C ALA A 275 21.16 9.23 -11.58
N LEU A 276 21.26 10.48 -11.11
CA LEU A 276 21.00 10.89 -9.73
C LEU A 276 19.57 10.57 -9.30
N PHE A 277 18.58 10.89 -10.15
CA PHE A 277 17.18 10.58 -9.89
C PHE A 277 16.96 9.07 -9.70
N TYR A 278 17.46 8.22 -10.61
CA TYR A 278 17.33 6.77 -10.46
C TYR A 278 18.10 6.24 -9.26
N ALA A 279 19.29 6.77 -8.96
CA ALA A 279 20.05 6.37 -7.79
C ALA A 279 19.30 6.69 -6.49
N ALA A 280 18.63 7.85 -6.42
CA ALA A 280 17.80 8.21 -5.27
C ALA A 280 16.60 7.26 -5.10
N GLU A 281 15.86 6.94 -6.16
CA GLU A 281 14.76 5.97 -6.10
C GLU A 281 15.24 4.55 -5.73
N ILE A 282 16.37 4.11 -6.29
CA ILE A 282 16.98 2.82 -5.94
C ILE A 282 17.38 2.79 -4.46
N LEU A 283 17.96 3.89 -3.96
CA LEU A 283 18.34 4.00 -2.55
C LEU A 283 17.12 3.87 -1.63
N CYS A 284 16.01 4.53 -1.94
CA CYS A 284 14.76 4.38 -1.17
C CYS A 284 14.24 2.93 -1.22
N GLY A 285 14.32 2.26 -2.38
CA GLY A 285 13.96 0.84 -2.49
C GLY A 285 14.85 -0.08 -1.65
N LEU A 286 16.15 0.20 -1.59
CA LEU A 286 17.08 -0.53 -0.73
C LEU A 286 16.81 -0.26 0.75
N GLU A 287 16.52 0.98 1.12
CA GLU A 287 16.13 1.36 2.48
C GLU A 287 14.89 0.59 2.94
N ASP A 288 13.85 0.53 2.10
CA ASP A 288 12.62 -0.22 2.40
C ASP A 288 12.89 -1.73 2.57
N LEU A 289 13.76 -2.32 1.75
CA LEU A 289 14.17 -3.72 1.91
C LEU A 289 14.97 -3.94 3.21
N HIS A 290 15.88 -3.03 3.54
CA HIS A 290 16.68 -3.11 4.76
C HIS A 290 15.83 -2.92 6.02
N ARG A 291 14.76 -2.10 5.96
CA ARG A 291 13.77 -1.95 7.05
C ARG A 291 13.07 -3.28 7.36
N GLU A 292 12.91 -4.14 6.36
CA GLU A 292 12.41 -5.51 6.47
C GLU A 292 13.52 -6.56 6.70
N ASN A 293 14.72 -6.12 7.13
CA ASN A 293 15.90 -6.97 7.34
C ASN A 293 16.26 -7.85 6.12
N THR A 294 16.01 -7.35 4.90
CA THR A 294 16.23 -8.08 3.66
C THR A 294 17.31 -7.42 2.82
N VAL A 295 18.37 -8.16 2.49
CA VAL A 295 19.45 -7.68 1.60
C VAL A 295 19.20 -8.17 0.17
N TYR A 296 19.15 -7.25 -0.79
CA TYR A 296 19.05 -7.57 -2.21
C TYR A 296 20.41 -8.07 -2.75
N ARG A 297 20.45 -9.30 -3.31
CA ARG A 297 21.64 -9.96 -3.85
C ARG A 297 21.32 -10.79 -5.09
#